data_AF-A0A945B0H3-F1
#
_entry.id   AF-A0A945B0H3-F1
#
_cell.length_a   1.000
_cell.length_b   1.000
_cell.length_c   1.000
_cell.angle_alpha   90.00
_cell.angle_beta   90.00
_cell.angle_gamma   90.00
#
_symmetry.space_group_name_H-M   'P 1'
#
loop_
_entity.id
_entity.type
_entity.pdbx_description
1 polymer ?
#
loop_
_entity_poly.entity_id
_entity_poly.type
_entity_poly.pdbx_seq_one_letter_code
_entity_poly.pdbx_strand_id
1 'polypeptide(L)'
;MLETLSYECKILLEDIPVQWGQKFELYYPDLPGFPIVYVHFKKENQRVYGFPITANFTQTTDDRGVVEITFISNIDLNSDSKLKELAKMEIMNRFGASDKVRWSDIKESCNGNKEYEKFLKVLWEPVSSMHGDYLPFGRLYEEIYSMIRFVAAWVPKTGRQSEMRMLYNFVSIFGEHIQVDKKWDHLDFFLLPTYDDVKSENFSDFPKFSELFDAMNIIWTEEFTVETPFRGDTIHSMERAWPQKKDGFMQKITGKLVSERKMNPIQKIHIDRLVDMFNRHPTRTTFFIWSIMSIKDTDFKSWNKDDFIDFYLNTSSGVGISPKVVACFLQQGFGKKEFIPIDTWIGAFQEHALGIKEKKKFFETFSLLGKLERLIWIASQANKTNIKSFFDTLWCTRFGNNGNKKLRGANPISCYECKLRSTCPGYNQIAKRNVLVLEDKPSAHSSIRIRGKNIPIISQTHSDNAEKSECMFICLTEKSVPKKIYMMAGRGMNKYWQ
;
A
#
# COMPACT_ATOMS: atom_id res chain seq x y z
N MET A 1 6.57 25.63 21.38
CA MET A 1 6.98 26.48 20.24
C MET A 1 7.95 25.68 19.41
N LEU A 2 7.64 25.48 18.13
CA LEU A 2 8.49 24.72 17.23
C LEU A 2 9.71 25.56 16.82
N GLU A 3 10.88 24.97 16.96
CA GLU A 3 12.19 25.55 16.65
C GLU A 3 12.59 25.32 15.18
N THR A 4 13.46 26.20 14.67
CA THR A 4 14.11 26.11 13.36
C THR A 4 14.99 24.86 13.25
N LEU A 5 15.12 24.30 12.04
CA LEU A 5 16.11 23.26 11.76
C LEU A 5 17.49 23.89 11.51
N SER A 6 18.38 23.83 12.50
CA SER A 6 19.66 24.56 12.48
C SER A 6 20.90 23.70 12.71
N TYR A 7 20.73 22.43 13.09
CA TYR A 7 21.85 21.58 13.47
C TYR A 7 22.05 20.45 12.47
N GLU A 8 23.24 20.37 11.89
CA GLU A 8 23.66 19.25 11.04
C GLU A 8 24.36 18.16 11.86
N CYS A 9 23.99 16.91 11.63
CA CYS A 9 24.59 15.75 12.26
C CYS A 9 24.88 14.67 11.21
N LYS A 10 26.09 14.11 11.27
CA LYS A 10 26.44 12.93 10.48
C LYS A 10 26.03 11.66 11.20
N ILE A 11 25.30 10.80 10.49
CA ILE A 11 24.82 9.50 10.97
C ILE A 11 25.27 8.43 9.98
N LEU A 12 25.93 7.38 10.49
CA LEU A 12 26.42 6.27 9.69
C LEU A 12 25.47 5.08 9.79
N LEU A 13 25.02 4.58 8.64
CA LEU A 13 24.24 3.34 8.52
C LEU A 13 25.14 2.25 7.96
N GLU A 14 25.39 1.22 8.75
CA GLU A 14 26.28 0.11 8.41
C GLU A 14 25.51 -1.10 7.86
N ASP A 15 26.24 -2.04 7.25
CA ASP A 15 25.68 -3.30 6.71
C ASP A 15 24.51 -3.09 5.74
N ILE A 16 24.67 -2.12 4.83
CA ILE A 16 23.69 -1.82 3.78
C ILE A 16 24.10 -2.54 2.49
N PRO A 17 23.21 -3.32 1.84
CA PRO A 17 23.53 -3.90 0.54
C PRO A 17 23.85 -2.81 -0.49
N VAL A 18 24.93 -2.98 -1.25
CA VAL A 18 25.33 -1.99 -2.29
C VAL A 18 24.24 -1.76 -3.34
N GLN A 19 23.39 -2.77 -3.58
CA GLN A 19 22.25 -2.69 -4.49
C GLN A 19 21.16 -1.71 -4.01
N TRP A 20 21.24 -1.24 -2.77
CA TRP A 20 20.34 -0.21 -2.23
C TRP A 20 20.80 1.21 -2.57
N GLY A 21 21.98 1.40 -3.18
CA GLY A 21 22.53 2.72 -3.50
C GLY A 21 21.55 3.68 -4.18
N GLN A 22 20.78 3.18 -5.15
CA GLN A 22 19.79 3.97 -5.89
C GLN A 22 18.45 4.13 -5.16
N LYS A 23 18.28 3.56 -3.97
CA LYS A 23 17.01 3.48 -3.23
C LYS A 23 16.94 4.44 -2.04
N PHE A 24 18.02 5.12 -1.71
CA PHE A 24 18.03 6.23 -0.76
C PHE A 24 17.42 7.48 -1.40
N GLU A 25 16.10 7.46 -1.55
CA GLU A 25 15.34 8.55 -2.15
C GLU A 25 14.94 9.57 -1.07
N LEU A 26 15.64 10.71 -1.05
CA LEU A 26 15.41 11.78 -0.08
C LEU A 26 14.37 12.81 -0.56
N TYR A 27 14.29 12.98 -1.88
CA TYR A 27 13.43 13.95 -2.56
C TYR A 27 12.78 13.29 -3.76
N TYR A 28 11.57 13.74 -4.11
CA TYR A 28 10.88 13.28 -5.32
C TYR A 28 11.12 14.25 -6.48
N PRO A 29 11.51 13.80 -7.68
CA PRO A 29 11.91 14.69 -8.78
C PRO A 29 10.87 15.72 -9.22
N ASP A 30 9.57 15.41 -9.13
CA ASP A 30 8.50 16.37 -9.49
C ASP A 30 8.17 17.38 -8.37
N LEU A 31 8.81 17.27 -7.21
CA LEU A 31 8.68 18.17 -6.05
C LEU A 31 10.09 18.47 -5.51
N PRO A 32 10.94 19.14 -6.30
CA PRO A 32 12.28 19.51 -5.85
C PRO A 32 12.16 20.42 -4.63
N GLY A 33 12.90 20.10 -3.57
CA GLY A 33 12.87 20.85 -2.30
C GLY A 33 11.95 20.28 -1.21
N PHE A 34 11.06 19.33 -1.54
CA PHE A 34 10.24 18.65 -0.53
C PHE A 34 10.90 17.33 -0.07
N PRO A 35 11.40 17.25 1.18
CA PRO A 35 11.94 16.01 1.71
C PRO A 35 10.83 14.98 1.94
N ILE A 36 10.98 13.80 1.35
CA ILE A 36 10.00 12.70 1.48
C ILE A 36 10.31 11.77 2.65
N VAL A 37 11.46 11.96 3.31
CA VAL A 37 11.87 11.24 4.50
C VAL A 37 11.65 12.13 5.72
N TYR A 38 10.80 11.68 6.63
CA TYR A 38 10.31 12.47 7.75
C TYR A 38 10.68 11.80 9.09
N VAL A 39 11.41 12.50 9.96
CA VAL A 39 11.75 12.03 11.31
C VAL A 39 11.11 12.96 12.33
N HIS A 40 10.36 12.38 13.26
CA HIS A 40 9.71 13.11 14.34
C HIS A 40 9.44 12.16 15.50
N PHE A 41 9.98 12.46 16.69
CA PHE A 41 9.72 11.71 17.91
C PHE A 41 9.83 12.59 19.15
N LYS A 42 9.34 12.08 20.29
CA LYS A 42 9.50 12.72 21.60
C LYS A 42 10.27 11.81 22.55
N LYS A 43 11.16 12.40 23.34
CA LYS A 43 11.86 11.72 24.43
C LYS A 43 12.00 12.68 25.61
N GLU A 44 11.52 12.29 26.79
CA GLU A 44 11.69 13.06 28.04
C GLU A 44 11.27 14.54 27.91
N ASN A 45 10.12 14.77 27.26
CA ASN A 45 9.54 16.09 26.90
C ASN A 45 10.29 16.89 25.82
N GLN A 46 11.41 16.40 25.30
CA GLN A 46 12.09 17.00 24.17
C GLN A 46 11.54 16.43 22.85
N ARG A 47 11.16 17.32 21.93
CA ARG A 47 10.66 16.97 20.59
C ARG A 47 11.82 17.08 19.61
N VAL A 48 12.16 15.98 18.95
CA VAL A 48 13.20 15.93 17.92
C VAL A 48 12.53 15.71 16.58
N TYR A 49 12.84 16.55 15.60
CA TYR A 49 12.36 16.41 14.25
C TYR A 49 13.36 16.95 13.24
N GLY A 50 13.22 16.48 12.00
CA GLY A 50 14.13 16.81 10.92
C GLY A 50 14.02 15.86 9.75
N PHE A 51 14.97 15.98 8.83
CA PHE A 51 15.05 15.12 7.64
C PHE A 51 16.49 14.92 7.16
N PRO A 52 16.79 13.81 6.47
CA PRO A 52 18.06 13.62 5.78
C PRO A 52 18.23 14.59 4.60
N ILE A 53 19.34 15.32 4.55
CA ILE A 53 19.70 16.20 3.44
C ILE A 53 20.41 15.43 2.34
N THR A 54 21.41 14.62 2.70
CA THR A 54 22.21 13.82 1.77
C THR A 54 22.39 12.39 2.28
N ALA A 55 22.61 11.47 1.33
CA ALA A 55 22.95 10.08 1.60
C ALA A 55 24.07 9.66 0.66
N ASN A 56 25.23 9.32 1.21
CA ASN A 56 26.43 8.98 0.43
C ASN A 56 26.97 7.62 0.85
N PHE A 57 27.28 6.75 -0.11
CA PHE A 57 28.04 5.53 0.17
C PHE A 57 29.52 5.91 0.31
N THR A 58 30.09 5.75 1.49
CA THR A 58 31.46 6.20 1.80
C THR A 58 32.47 5.05 1.87
N GLN A 59 31.99 3.83 2.15
CA GLN A 59 32.80 2.62 2.19
C GLN A 59 31.99 1.49 1.55
N THR A 60 32.59 0.73 0.64
CA THR A 60 31.93 -0.39 -0.05
C THR A 60 32.85 -1.59 -0.14
N THR A 61 32.32 -2.77 0.17
CA THR A 61 32.84 -4.08 -0.29
C THR A 61 32.08 -4.49 -1.55
N ASP A 62 32.27 -5.73 -2.01
CA ASP A 62 31.58 -6.27 -3.18
C ASP A 62 30.04 -6.30 -3.01
N ASP A 63 29.53 -6.44 -1.78
CA ASP A 63 28.11 -6.66 -1.48
C ASP A 63 27.54 -5.79 -0.34
N ARG A 64 28.39 -5.05 0.38
CA ARG A 64 28.01 -4.18 1.50
C ARG A 64 28.60 -2.79 1.42
N GLY A 65 27.98 -1.85 2.12
CA GLY A 65 28.54 -0.53 2.32
C GLY A 65 28.02 0.18 3.55
N VAL A 66 28.68 1.30 3.83
CA VAL A 66 28.30 2.27 4.85
C VAL A 66 27.70 3.49 4.15
N VAL A 67 26.52 3.88 4.58
CA VAL A 67 25.83 5.08 4.11
C VAL A 67 25.99 6.18 5.15
N GLU A 68 26.70 7.25 4.78
CA GLU A 68 26.75 8.49 5.55
C GLU A 68 25.53 9.34 5.20
N ILE A 69 24.70 9.59 6.21
CA ILE A 69 23.55 10.48 6.15
C ILE A 69 23.93 11.80 6.82
N THR A 70 23.79 12.90 6.09
CA THR A 70 23.74 14.24 6.71
C THR A 70 22.29 14.51 7.08
N PHE A 71 22.01 14.61 8.38
CA PHE A 71 20.69 14.88 8.92
C PHE A 71 20.63 16.28 9.50
N ILE A 72 19.56 17.02 9.21
CA ILE A 72 19.30 18.32 9.84
C ILE A 72 18.17 18.22 10.84
N SER A 73 18.37 18.77 12.03
CA SER A 73 17.41 18.73 13.14
C SER A 73 17.25 20.05 13.84
N ASN A 74 16.18 20.15 14.63
CA ASN A 74 15.92 21.28 15.52
C ASN A 74 16.84 21.32 16.75
N ILE A 75 17.46 20.18 17.10
CA ILE A 75 18.35 20.05 18.25
C ILE A 75 19.75 19.63 17.80
N ASP A 76 20.77 20.05 18.53
CA ASP A 76 22.15 19.59 18.33
C ASP A 76 22.33 18.14 18.78
N LEU A 77 22.22 17.20 17.84
CA LEU A 77 22.44 15.79 18.10
C LEU A 77 23.92 15.44 18.31
N ASN A 78 24.87 16.32 17.99
CA ASN A 78 26.28 16.02 18.23
C ASN A 78 26.65 16.15 19.71
N SER A 79 25.91 16.96 20.47
CA SER A 79 26.07 17.10 21.93
C SER A 79 25.24 16.10 22.75
N ASP A 80 24.27 15.40 22.14
CA ASP A 80 23.47 14.36 22.81
C ASP A 80 23.54 13.02 22.09
N SER A 81 24.41 12.14 22.59
CA SER A 81 24.60 10.78 22.06
C SER A 81 23.35 9.89 22.15
N LYS A 82 22.48 10.07 23.15
CA LYS A 82 21.27 9.26 23.32
C LYS A 82 20.23 9.65 22.27
N LEU A 83 19.99 10.94 22.08
CA LEU A 83 19.10 11.43 21.04
C LEU A 83 19.64 11.13 19.63
N LYS A 84 20.96 11.21 19.45
CA LYS A 84 21.61 10.82 18.19
C LYS A 84 21.36 9.36 17.82
N GLU A 85 21.44 8.45 18.79
CA GLU A 85 21.16 7.03 18.55
C GLU A 85 19.66 6.78 18.24
N LEU A 86 18.76 7.48 18.92
CA LEU A 86 17.33 7.42 18.59
C LEU A 86 17.04 7.95 17.18
N ALA A 87 17.65 9.07 16.79
CA ALA A 87 17.53 9.61 15.44
C ALA A 87 18.12 8.65 14.40
N LYS A 88 19.26 8.01 14.69
CA LYS A 88 19.83 6.96 13.84
C LYS A 88 18.86 5.81 13.66
N MET A 89 18.22 5.33 14.73
CA MET A 89 17.22 4.27 14.65
C MET A 89 15.98 4.67 13.84
N GLU A 90 15.49 5.90 13.95
CA GLU A 90 14.41 6.40 13.10
C GLU A 90 14.84 6.47 11.63
N ILE A 91 16.04 6.96 11.33
CA ILE A 91 16.56 7.01 9.96
C ILE A 91 16.72 5.59 9.38
N MET A 92 17.25 4.65 10.15
CA MET A 92 17.31 3.23 9.76
C MET A 92 15.92 2.67 9.46
N ASN A 93 14.93 3.02 10.27
CA ASN A 93 13.53 2.66 10.02
C ASN A 93 13.02 3.22 8.69
N ARG A 94 13.26 4.50 8.37
CA ARG A 94 12.79 5.13 7.13
C ARG A 94 13.35 4.50 5.86
N PHE A 95 14.59 3.99 5.92
CA PHE A 95 15.21 3.25 4.82
C PHE A 95 14.98 1.73 4.87
N GLY A 96 14.26 1.23 5.87
CA GLY A 96 14.01 -0.20 6.05
C GLY A 96 15.25 -1.02 6.41
N ALA A 97 16.27 -0.37 6.97
CA ALA A 97 17.52 -0.99 7.42
C ALA A 97 17.42 -1.56 8.85
N SER A 98 16.40 -1.17 9.62
CA SER A 98 16.24 -1.58 11.03
C SER A 98 15.74 -3.01 11.22
N ASP A 99 14.89 -3.53 10.33
CA ASP A 99 14.30 -4.88 10.42
C ASP A 99 14.26 -5.55 9.05
N LYS A 100 15.40 -5.53 8.37
CA LYS A 100 15.64 -6.10 7.03
C LYS A 100 15.02 -7.50 6.90
N VAL A 101 14.49 -7.80 5.71
CA VAL A 101 13.98 -9.13 5.37
C VAL A 101 15.09 -9.94 4.73
N ARG A 102 15.41 -11.11 5.30
CA ARG A 102 16.29 -12.12 4.72
C ARG A 102 15.49 -13.37 4.32
N TRP A 103 16.12 -14.28 3.59
CA TRP A 103 15.52 -15.56 3.22
C TRP A 103 14.93 -16.33 4.42
N SER A 104 15.59 -16.28 5.59
CA SER A 104 15.07 -17.00 6.77
C SER A 104 13.71 -16.47 7.24
N ASP A 105 13.43 -15.16 7.13
CA ASP A 105 12.11 -14.60 7.47
C ASP A 105 11.04 -15.11 6.49
N ILE A 106 11.37 -15.19 5.19
CA ILE A 106 10.45 -15.73 4.17
C ILE A 106 10.21 -17.21 4.41
N LYS A 107 11.24 -17.97 4.76
CA LYS A 107 11.09 -19.38 5.12
C LYS A 107 10.21 -19.56 6.36
N GLU A 108 10.46 -18.76 7.39
CA GLU A 108 9.65 -18.75 8.63
C GLU A 108 8.19 -18.41 8.34
N SER A 109 7.94 -17.43 7.46
CA SER A 109 6.56 -17.05 7.06
C SER A 109 5.73 -18.22 6.54
N CYS A 110 6.37 -19.27 6.00
CA CYS A 110 5.69 -20.44 5.46
C CYS A 110 5.17 -21.40 6.54
N ASN A 111 5.45 -21.16 7.83
CA ASN A 111 5.03 -22.00 8.95
C ASN A 111 5.35 -23.50 8.75
N GLY A 112 6.51 -23.80 8.14
CA GLY A 112 6.96 -25.16 7.87
C GLY A 112 6.37 -25.82 6.61
N ASN A 113 5.49 -25.15 5.86
CA ASN A 113 4.94 -25.68 4.62
C ASN A 113 6.00 -25.75 3.50
N LYS A 114 6.46 -26.97 3.20
CA LYS A 114 7.53 -27.23 2.24
C LYS A 114 7.21 -26.88 0.79
N GLU A 115 5.93 -26.91 0.40
CA GLU A 115 5.54 -26.51 -0.95
C GLU A 115 5.77 -25.00 -1.14
N TYR A 116 5.30 -24.19 -0.19
CA TYR A 116 5.49 -22.74 -0.22
C TYR A 116 6.95 -22.33 0.00
N GLU A 117 7.68 -22.99 0.91
CA GLU A 117 9.11 -22.75 1.10
C GLU A 117 9.88 -22.94 -0.22
N LYS A 118 9.64 -24.05 -0.93
CA LYS A 118 10.32 -24.35 -2.21
C LYS A 118 9.96 -23.31 -3.26
N PHE A 119 8.68 -22.98 -3.40
CA PHE A 119 8.21 -21.97 -4.35
C PHE A 119 8.84 -20.59 -4.11
N LEU A 120 8.78 -20.10 -2.87
CA LEU A 120 9.28 -18.78 -2.51
C LEU A 120 10.81 -18.72 -2.54
N LYS A 121 11.51 -19.85 -2.35
CA LYS A 121 12.97 -19.90 -2.53
C LYS A 121 13.38 -19.60 -3.96
N VAL A 122 12.72 -20.22 -4.94
CA VAL A 122 12.99 -19.98 -6.36
C VAL A 122 12.64 -18.53 -6.73
N LEU A 123 11.59 -17.97 -6.14
CA LEU A 123 11.24 -16.56 -6.35
C LEU A 123 12.23 -15.59 -5.69
N TRP A 124 12.80 -15.96 -4.55
CA TRP A 124 13.76 -15.15 -3.81
C TRP A 124 15.04 -14.89 -4.61
N GLU A 125 15.56 -15.90 -5.31
CA GLU A 125 16.83 -15.82 -6.05
C GLU A 125 16.94 -14.60 -6.99
N PRO A 126 16.02 -14.38 -7.96
CA PRO A 126 16.09 -13.21 -8.83
C PRO A 126 15.82 -11.89 -8.07
N VAL A 127 15.06 -11.92 -6.98
CA VAL A 127 14.82 -10.74 -6.14
C VAL A 127 16.10 -10.34 -5.40
N SER A 128 16.79 -11.30 -4.77
CA SER A 128 18.02 -11.05 -4.03
C SER A 128 19.18 -10.65 -4.92
N SER A 129 19.24 -11.17 -6.15
CA SER A 129 20.23 -10.73 -7.13
C SER A 129 20.14 -9.21 -7.41
N MET A 130 18.95 -8.63 -7.33
CA MET A 130 18.72 -7.20 -7.56
C MET A 130 18.74 -6.33 -6.30
N HIS A 131 18.56 -6.92 -5.12
CA HIS A 131 18.38 -6.19 -3.86
C HIS A 131 19.47 -6.48 -2.84
N GLY A 132 20.37 -7.42 -3.13
CA GLY A 132 21.19 -8.08 -2.12
C GLY A 132 20.40 -9.15 -1.37
N ASP A 133 21.04 -9.75 -0.38
CA ASP A 133 20.44 -10.74 0.52
C ASP A 133 19.45 -10.16 1.54
N TYR A 134 19.20 -8.85 1.50
CA TYR A 134 18.22 -8.15 2.31
C TYR A 134 17.22 -7.34 1.47
N LEU A 135 15.95 -7.33 1.92
CA LEU A 135 14.92 -6.39 1.46
C LEU A 135 14.59 -5.37 2.56
N PRO A 136 14.27 -4.11 2.20
CA PRO A 136 13.97 -3.07 3.17
C PRO A 136 12.65 -3.34 3.88
N PHE A 137 12.68 -3.27 5.22
CA PHE A 137 11.51 -3.38 6.09
C PHE A 137 11.75 -2.69 7.44
N GLY A 138 10.68 -2.15 8.03
CA GLY A 138 10.72 -1.34 9.24
C GLY A 138 9.60 -0.29 9.23
N ARG A 139 9.70 0.72 10.11
CA ARG A 139 8.83 1.91 10.05
C ARG A 139 9.30 2.86 8.96
N LEU A 140 8.99 2.53 7.71
CA LEU A 140 9.39 3.28 6.52
C LEU A 140 8.90 4.74 6.53
N TYR A 141 7.84 5.04 7.28
CA TYR A 141 7.27 6.38 7.44
C TYR A 141 6.92 6.63 8.92
N GLU A 142 6.82 7.90 9.31
CA GLU A 142 6.20 8.27 10.59
C GLU A 142 4.69 7.99 10.53
N GLU A 143 4.09 7.68 11.68
CA GLU A 143 2.72 7.17 11.79
C GLU A 143 1.66 8.06 11.13
N ILE A 144 1.55 9.35 11.49
CA ILE A 144 0.54 10.26 10.94
C ILE A 144 0.87 10.61 9.48
N TYR A 145 2.13 10.85 9.17
CA TYR A 145 2.61 11.06 7.81
C TYR A 145 2.22 9.89 6.89
N SER A 146 2.33 8.66 7.38
CA SER A 146 1.99 7.44 6.63
C SER A 146 0.50 7.35 6.32
N MET A 147 -0.38 7.75 7.25
CA MET A 147 -1.83 7.76 7.02
C MET A 147 -2.19 8.67 5.84
N ILE A 148 -1.65 9.89 5.82
CA ILE A 148 -1.87 10.85 4.72
C ILE A 148 -1.36 10.28 3.41
N ARG A 149 -0.11 9.78 3.41
CA ARG A 149 0.54 9.22 2.23
C ARG A 149 -0.25 8.05 1.64
N PHE A 150 -0.73 7.12 2.46
CA PHE A 150 -1.43 5.93 1.94
C PHE A 150 -2.87 6.20 1.52
N VAL A 151 -3.52 7.23 2.10
CA VAL A 151 -4.77 7.76 1.53
C VAL A 151 -4.51 8.36 0.14
N ALA A 152 -3.42 9.14 -0.03
CA ALA A 152 -3.01 9.67 -1.32
C ALA A 152 -2.65 8.56 -2.34
N ALA A 153 -2.07 7.45 -1.88
CA ALA A 153 -1.74 6.29 -2.71
C ALA A 153 -2.97 5.43 -3.11
N TRP A 154 -4.17 5.76 -2.63
CA TRP A 154 -5.38 5.04 -3.00
C TRP A 154 -5.88 5.46 -4.40
N VAL A 155 -5.61 4.61 -5.40
CA VAL A 155 -6.01 4.78 -6.82
C VAL A 155 -5.59 6.14 -7.43
N PRO A 156 -4.31 6.57 -7.31
CA PRO A 156 -3.85 7.83 -7.87
C PRO A 156 -3.88 7.79 -9.40
N LYS A 157 -4.34 8.88 -10.04
CA LYS A 157 -4.50 8.95 -11.51
C LYS A 157 -3.17 8.76 -12.27
N THR A 158 -2.09 9.36 -11.77
CA THR A 158 -0.74 9.29 -12.38
C THR A 158 0.25 8.52 -11.51
N GLY A 159 -0.23 7.58 -10.69
CA GLY A 159 0.65 6.78 -9.83
C GLY A 159 1.34 7.64 -8.75
N ARG A 160 2.62 7.36 -8.51
CA ARG A 160 3.44 7.97 -7.46
C ARG A 160 3.51 9.49 -7.56
N GLN A 161 3.49 10.05 -8.76
CA GLN A 161 3.50 11.50 -8.96
C GLN A 161 2.29 12.18 -8.30
N SER A 162 1.08 11.66 -8.54
CA SER A 162 -0.13 12.21 -7.90
C SER A 162 -0.18 11.94 -6.41
N GLU A 163 0.40 10.83 -5.93
CA GLU A 163 0.54 10.52 -4.50
C GLU A 163 1.38 11.59 -3.81
N MET A 164 2.60 11.84 -4.30
CA MET A 164 3.54 12.80 -3.70
C MET A 164 3.00 14.23 -3.73
N ARG A 165 2.33 14.65 -4.81
CA ARG A 165 1.70 15.98 -4.89
C ARG A 165 0.58 16.17 -3.88
N MET A 166 -0.28 15.15 -3.69
CA MET A 166 -1.34 15.23 -2.67
C MET A 166 -0.75 15.28 -1.26
N LEU A 167 0.31 14.52 -1.00
CA LEU A 167 1.03 14.53 0.26
C LEU A 167 1.62 15.92 0.56
N TYR A 168 2.37 16.50 -0.38
CA TYR A 168 2.91 17.85 -0.27
C TYR A 168 1.81 18.91 -0.05
N ASN A 169 0.75 18.86 -0.86
CA ASN A 169 -0.37 19.78 -0.73
C ASN A 169 -1.02 19.68 0.65
N PHE A 170 -1.23 18.46 1.16
CA PHE A 170 -1.78 18.27 2.49
C PHE A 170 -0.88 18.90 3.56
N VAL A 171 0.41 18.55 3.58
CA VAL A 171 1.31 18.99 4.67
C VAL A 171 1.60 20.49 4.61
N SER A 172 1.60 21.11 3.43
CA SER A 172 1.76 22.56 3.31
C SER A 172 0.56 23.36 3.82
N ILE A 173 -0.65 22.80 3.73
CA ILE A 173 -1.87 23.45 4.22
C ILE A 173 -2.12 23.17 5.70
N PHE A 174 -1.93 21.93 6.15
CA PHE A 174 -2.32 21.50 7.51
C PHE A 174 -1.15 21.20 8.44
N GLY A 175 0.09 21.23 7.94
CA GLY A 175 1.30 21.15 8.74
C GLY A 175 1.88 22.52 9.08
N GLU A 176 2.67 22.57 10.15
CA GLU A 176 3.38 23.77 10.56
C GLU A 176 4.67 23.91 9.75
N HIS A 177 4.80 25.04 9.04
CA HIS A 177 6.01 25.31 8.28
C HIS A 177 7.16 25.59 9.24
N ILE A 178 8.24 24.83 9.11
CA ILE A 178 9.42 25.00 9.93
C ILE A 178 10.50 25.66 9.08
N GLN A 179 11.01 26.78 9.58
CA GLN A 179 12.15 27.40 8.95
C GLN A 179 13.37 26.46 8.99
N VAL A 180 14.04 26.32 7.86
CA VAL A 180 15.31 25.62 7.73
C VAL A 180 16.43 26.66 7.72
N ASP A 181 17.60 26.33 8.27
CA ASP A 181 18.77 27.21 8.26
C ASP A 181 19.07 27.78 6.87
N LYS A 182 19.67 28.98 6.80
CA LYS A 182 19.92 29.72 5.55
C LYS A 182 20.64 28.90 4.48
N LYS A 183 21.50 27.95 4.87
CA LYS A 183 22.19 27.08 3.91
C LYS A 183 21.23 26.17 3.12
N TRP A 184 20.06 25.87 3.70
CA TRP A 184 19.06 24.93 3.19
C TRP A 184 17.67 25.57 3.07
N ASP A 185 17.60 26.90 2.99
CA ASP A 185 16.35 27.68 2.96
C ASP A 185 15.47 27.43 1.72
N HIS A 186 16.03 26.81 0.68
CA HIS A 186 15.32 26.34 -0.51
C HIS A 186 14.53 25.03 -0.28
N LEU A 187 14.62 24.42 0.90
CA LEU A 187 13.89 23.20 1.26
C LEU A 187 12.65 23.53 2.08
N ASP A 188 11.52 22.96 1.71
CA ASP A 188 10.24 23.17 2.38
C ASP A 188 9.96 22.02 3.36
N PHE A 189 9.97 22.31 4.66
CA PHE A 189 9.65 21.33 5.70
C PHE A 189 8.39 21.71 6.50
N PHE A 190 7.48 20.76 6.62
CA PHE A 190 6.22 20.92 7.34
C PHE A 190 6.08 19.84 8.40
N LEU A 191 5.87 20.26 9.65
CA LEU A 191 5.71 19.35 10.78
C LEU A 191 4.23 19.05 11.04
N LEU A 192 3.92 17.76 11.23
CA LEU A 192 2.62 17.25 11.64
C LEU A 192 2.68 16.82 13.12
N PRO A 193 1.54 16.76 13.82
CA PRO A 193 1.47 16.11 15.13
C PRO A 193 1.89 14.63 15.01
N THR A 194 2.50 14.12 16.07
CA THR A 194 2.77 12.67 16.19
C THR A 194 1.48 11.92 16.49
N TYR A 195 1.51 10.59 16.35
CA TYR A 195 0.40 9.73 16.79
C TYR A 195 -0.03 9.98 18.24
N ASP A 196 0.93 10.19 19.14
CA ASP A 196 0.64 10.40 20.56
C ASP A 196 0.06 11.80 20.83
N ASP A 197 0.44 12.81 20.03
CA ASP A 197 -0.21 14.15 20.05
C ASP A 197 -1.69 14.03 19.66
N VAL A 198 -2.00 13.31 18.58
CA VAL A 198 -3.38 13.09 18.12
C VAL A 198 -4.18 12.28 19.14
N LYS A 199 -3.60 11.19 19.68
CA LYS A 199 -4.27 10.34 20.66
C LYS A 199 -4.60 11.07 21.97
N SER A 200 -3.74 11.99 22.39
CA SER A 200 -3.95 12.83 23.58
C SER A 200 -4.70 14.13 23.30
N GLU A 201 -5.08 14.38 22.04
CA GLU A 201 -5.68 15.64 21.57
C GLU A 201 -4.87 16.88 21.97
N ASN A 202 -3.53 16.76 22.03
CA ASN A 202 -2.64 17.85 22.38
C ASN A 202 -2.01 18.48 21.13
N PHE A 203 -2.65 19.53 20.62
CA PHE A 203 -2.25 20.26 19.41
C PHE A 203 -1.64 21.64 19.71
N SER A 204 -1.13 21.87 20.91
CA SER A 204 -0.59 23.18 21.31
C SER A 204 0.53 23.69 20.38
N ASP A 205 1.33 22.80 19.80
CA ASP A 205 2.34 23.12 18.79
C ASP A 205 1.81 23.07 17.34
N PHE A 206 0.56 22.65 17.10
CA PHE A 206 0.00 22.36 15.76
C PHE A 206 -1.36 23.03 15.51
N PRO A 207 -1.46 24.37 15.59
CA PRO A 207 -2.73 25.09 15.45
C PRO A 207 -3.47 24.78 14.15
N LYS A 208 -2.78 24.67 12.99
CA LYS A 208 -3.44 24.36 11.71
C LYS A 208 -4.08 22.97 11.70
N PHE A 209 -3.41 22.00 12.32
CA PHE A 209 -3.96 20.66 12.44
C PHE A 209 -5.10 20.62 13.45
N SER A 210 -5.02 21.39 14.54
CA SER A 210 -6.09 21.54 15.53
C SER A 210 -7.39 22.02 14.87
N GLU A 211 -7.33 23.08 14.06
CA GLU A 211 -8.51 23.60 13.33
C GLU A 211 -9.12 22.55 12.39
N LEU A 212 -8.27 21.77 11.72
CA LEU A 212 -8.73 20.66 10.89
C LEU A 212 -9.38 19.57 11.74
N PHE A 213 -8.75 19.17 12.85
CA PHE A 213 -9.23 18.13 13.74
C PHE A 213 -10.60 18.48 14.32
N ASP A 214 -10.79 19.71 14.77
CA ASP A 214 -12.09 20.19 15.28
C ASP A 214 -13.19 20.07 14.22
N ALA A 215 -12.88 20.46 12.98
CA ALA A 215 -13.82 20.32 11.87
C ALA A 215 -14.09 18.85 11.51
N MET A 216 -13.07 17.98 11.59
CA MET A 216 -13.23 16.53 11.37
C MET A 216 -14.05 15.87 12.46
N ASN A 217 -13.96 16.34 13.71
CA ASN A 217 -14.73 15.80 14.82
C ASN A 217 -16.25 16.04 14.64
N ILE A 218 -16.65 17.16 14.01
CA ILE A 218 -18.05 17.39 13.62
C ILE A 218 -18.47 16.37 12.56
N ILE A 219 -17.68 16.19 11.50
CA ILE A 219 -17.97 15.20 10.46
C ILE A 219 -18.07 13.79 11.06
N TRP A 220 -17.15 13.45 11.97
CA TRP A 220 -17.15 12.16 12.66
C TRP A 220 -18.47 11.91 13.38
N THR A 221 -18.88 12.88 14.22
CA THR A 221 -20.10 12.80 15.02
C THR A 221 -21.36 12.71 14.15
N GLU A 222 -21.39 13.45 13.04
CA GLU A 222 -22.62 13.60 12.23
C GLU A 222 -22.75 12.57 11.10
N GLU A 223 -21.63 12.06 10.56
CA GLU A 223 -21.63 11.21 9.36
C GLU A 223 -21.17 9.77 9.64
N PHE A 224 -20.35 9.53 10.68
CA PHE A 224 -19.85 8.19 11.04
C PHE A 224 -20.65 7.60 12.20
N THR A 225 -21.93 7.34 11.97
CA THR A 225 -22.91 6.94 13.00
C THR A 225 -23.19 5.44 13.05
N VAL A 226 -22.68 4.65 12.10
CA VAL A 226 -22.88 3.20 12.08
C VAL A 226 -21.81 2.52 12.91
N GLU A 227 -22.23 2.00 14.05
CA GLU A 227 -21.38 1.30 15.01
C GLU A 227 -21.23 -0.19 14.66
N THR A 228 -20.01 -0.71 14.75
CA THR A 228 -19.71 -2.13 14.60
C THR A 228 -18.77 -2.58 15.72
N PRO A 229 -19.10 -3.65 16.48
CA PRO A 229 -18.22 -4.16 17.53
C PRO A 229 -16.85 -4.56 17.00
N PHE A 230 -15.80 -4.18 17.73
CA PHE A 230 -14.42 -4.54 17.39
C PHE A 230 -13.53 -4.47 18.65
N ARG A 231 -12.86 -5.58 18.99
CA ARG A 231 -11.90 -5.66 20.12
C ARG A 231 -12.47 -5.27 21.50
N GLY A 232 -13.77 -5.48 21.72
CA GLY A 232 -14.44 -5.04 22.95
C GLY A 232 -14.81 -3.55 22.98
N ASP A 233 -14.43 -2.81 21.93
CA ASP A 233 -14.85 -1.44 21.65
C ASP A 233 -15.77 -1.42 20.41
N THR A 234 -15.96 -0.23 19.85
CA THR A 234 -16.77 0.02 18.65
C THR A 234 -15.94 0.75 17.60
N ILE A 235 -16.03 0.30 16.35
CA ILE A 235 -15.59 1.07 15.18
C ILE A 235 -16.80 1.73 14.52
N HIS A 236 -16.63 2.98 14.12
CA HIS A 236 -17.65 3.72 13.41
C HIS A 236 -17.46 3.70 11.89
N SER A 237 -18.57 3.77 11.16
CA SER A 237 -18.62 3.90 9.70
C SER A 237 -19.83 4.75 9.29
N MET A 238 -19.94 5.09 8.01
CA MET A 238 -21.04 5.89 7.50
C MET A 238 -22.21 5.01 7.03
N GLU A 239 -23.44 5.52 7.12
CA GLU A 239 -24.60 4.86 6.52
C GLU A 239 -24.51 4.86 4.98
N ARG A 240 -24.02 5.96 4.39
CA ARG A 240 -24.00 6.18 2.94
C ARG A 240 -22.73 6.87 2.49
N ALA A 241 -22.26 6.48 1.31
CA ALA A 241 -21.08 7.10 0.72
C ALA A 241 -21.38 8.54 0.28
N TRP A 242 -20.40 9.41 0.46
CA TRP A 242 -20.48 10.77 -0.05
C TRP A 242 -20.56 10.83 -1.58
N PRO A 243 -21.12 11.93 -2.13
CA PRO A 243 -21.06 12.21 -3.56
C PRO A 243 -19.61 12.13 -4.08
N GLN A 244 -19.43 11.53 -5.26
CA GLN A 244 -18.10 11.32 -5.84
C GLN A 244 -17.42 12.62 -6.32
N LYS A 245 -18.20 13.67 -6.59
CA LYS A 245 -17.70 14.98 -7.04
C LYS A 245 -17.72 15.98 -5.89
N LYS A 246 -16.71 16.85 -5.84
CA LYS A 246 -16.56 17.90 -4.82
C LYS A 246 -17.80 18.78 -4.66
N ASP A 247 -18.38 19.28 -5.75
CA ASP A 247 -19.53 20.21 -5.65
C ASP A 247 -20.73 19.54 -4.97
N GLY A 248 -20.97 18.27 -5.30
CA GLY A 248 -22.01 17.47 -4.64
C GLY A 248 -21.73 17.26 -3.16
N PHE A 249 -20.47 17.03 -2.80
CA PHE A 249 -20.04 16.95 -1.40
C PHE A 249 -20.26 18.28 -0.67
N MET A 250 -19.79 19.39 -1.23
CA MET A 250 -19.91 20.73 -0.63
C MET A 250 -21.38 21.13 -0.40
N GLN A 251 -22.28 20.76 -1.32
CA GLN A 251 -23.70 21.08 -1.19
C GLN A 251 -24.40 20.17 -0.18
N LYS A 252 -24.17 18.85 -0.27
CA LYS A 252 -25.00 17.85 0.45
C LYS A 252 -24.45 17.49 1.83
N ILE A 253 -23.16 17.69 2.07
CA ILE A 253 -22.50 17.34 3.33
C ILE A 253 -22.17 18.63 4.10
N THR A 254 -21.11 19.36 3.72
CA THR A 254 -20.67 20.53 4.50
C THR A 254 -21.67 21.69 4.45
N GLY A 255 -22.29 21.94 3.30
CA GLY A 255 -23.34 22.96 3.15
C GLY A 255 -24.59 22.65 3.98
N LYS A 256 -24.99 21.38 4.03
CA LYS A 256 -26.09 20.91 4.88
C LYS A 256 -25.77 21.15 6.36
N LEU A 257 -24.60 20.73 6.83
CA LEU A 257 -24.19 20.91 8.23
C LEU A 257 -24.12 22.39 8.65
N VAL A 258 -23.71 23.28 7.75
CA VAL A 258 -23.77 24.73 8.00
C VAL A 258 -25.21 25.23 8.08
N SER A 259 -26.10 24.78 7.17
CA SER A 259 -27.52 25.17 7.22
C SER A 259 -28.23 24.68 8.48
N GLU A 260 -27.81 23.54 9.01
CA GLU A 260 -28.29 22.95 10.27
C GLU A 260 -27.60 23.55 11.52
N ARG A 261 -26.69 24.51 11.34
CA ARG A 261 -25.90 25.16 12.42
C ARG A 261 -25.04 24.19 13.25
N LYS A 262 -24.73 23.01 12.70
CA LYS A 262 -23.81 22.03 13.30
C LYS A 262 -22.35 22.33 12.99
N MET A 263 -22.10 23.01 11.88
CA MET A 263 -20.78 23.43 11.42
C MET A 263 -20.79 24.93 11.14
N ASN A 264 -19.71 25.63 11.48
CA ASN A 264 -19.54 27.03 11.13
C ASN A 264 -18.83 27.20 9.76
N PRO A 265 -18.85 28.41 9.16
CA PRO A 265 -18.21 28.63 7.86
C PRO A 265 -16.70 28.33 7.81
N ILE A 266 -15.98 28.56 8.90
CA ILE A 266 -14.52 28.31 8.99
C ILE A 266 -14.26 26.80 8.96
N GLN A 267 -14.96 26.03 9.80
CA GLN A 267 -14.88 24.56 9.81
C GLN A 267 -15.23 23.96 8.45
N LYS A 268 -16.26 24.50 7.78
CA LYS A 268 -16.60 24.12 6.40
C LYS A 268 -15.42 24.34 5.44
N ILE A 269 -14.72 25.47 5.54
CA ILE A 269 -13.55 25.75 4.70
C ILE A 269 -12.45 24.71 4.93
N HIS A 270 -12.18 24.30 6.17
CA HIS A 270 -11.16 23.27 6.44
C HIS A 270 -11.52 21.91 5.81
N ILE A 271 -12.77 21.46 5.95
CA ILE A 271 -13.21 20.18 5.36
C ILE A 271 -13.24 20.24 3.83
N ASP A 272 -13.72 21.34 3.24
CA ASP A 272 -13.71 21.50 1.78
C ASP A 272 -12.28 21.54 1.21
N ARG A 273 -11.35 22.20 1.93
CA ARG A 273 -9.92 22.20 1.59
C ARG A 273 -9.32 20.81 1.73
N LEU A 274 -9.69 20.04 2.75
CA LEU A 274 -9.25 18.65 2.90
C LEU A 274 -9.61 17.80 1.68
N VAL A 275 -10.81 18.01 1.11
CA VAL A 275 -11.21 17.36 -0.16
C VAL A 275 -10.33 17.82 -1.33
N ASP A 276 -9.96 19.09 -1.39
CA ASP A 276 -9.03 19.58 -2.42
C ASP A 276 -7.66 18.91 -2.33
N MET A 277 -7.12 18.75 -1.11
CA MET A 277 -5.80 18.15 -0.89
C MET A 277 -5.73 16.72 -1.38
N PHE A 278 -6.84 15.98 -1.30
CA PHE A 278 -6.96 14.63 -1.87
C PHE A 278 -7.44 14.60 -3.33
N ASN A 279 -7.10 15.64 -4.09
CA ASN A 279 -7.36 15.78 -5.52
C ASN A 279 -8.87 15.79 -5.84
N ARG A 280 -9.62 16.55 -5.02
CA ARG A 280 -11.07 16.77 -5.15
C ARG A 280 -11.88 15.47 -5.08
N HIS A 281 -11.41 14.49 -4.29
CA HIS A 281 -11.99 13.15 -4.19
C HIS A 281 -12.55 12.89 -2.78
N PRO A 282 -13.86 13.10 -2.55
CA PRO A 282 -14.48 12.97 -1.22
C PRO A 282 -14.26 11.61 -0.55
N THR A 283 -14.23 10.50 -1.32
CA THR A 283 -13.94 9.16 -0.75
C THR A 283 -12.54 9.02 -0.14
N ARG A 284 -11.52 9.74 -0.64
CA ARG A 284 -10.21 9.72 0.02
C ARG A 284 -10.26 10.47 1.35
N THR A 285 -10.96 11.60 1.36
CA THR A 285 -11.22 12.38 2.57
C THR A 285 -11.92 11.53 3.63
N THR A 286 -12.92 10.71 3.28
CA THR A 286 -13.55 9.81 4.27
C THR A 286 -12.54 8.81 4.85
N PHE A 287 -11.65 8.24 4.02
CA PHE A 287 -10.62 7.33 4.52
C PHE A 287 -9.63 8.02 5.47
N PHE A 288 -9.27 9.27 5.18
CA PHE A 288 -8.39 10.04 6.05
C PHE A 288 -9.06 10.37 7.38
N ILE A 289 -10.28 10.92 7.35
CA ILE A 289 -11.05 11.24 8.56
C ILE A 289 -11.21 9.99 9.41
N TRP A 290 -11.61 8.86 8.81
CA TRP A 290 -11.71 7.60 9.53
C TRP A 290 -10.37 7.20 10.17
N SER A 291 -9.27 7.25 9.42
CA SER A 291 -7.95 6.85 9.92
C SER A 291 -7.48 7.68 11.12
N ILE A 292 -7.77 8.99 11.13
CA ILE A 292 -7.40 9.88 12.24
C ILE A 292 -8.36 9.74 13.42
N MET A 293 -9.67 9.78 13.16
CA MET A 293 -10.67 9.82 14.22
C MET A 293 -10.80 8.47 14.94
N SER A 294 -10.56 7.35 14.25
CA SER A 294 -10.53 6.02 14.88
C SER A 294 -9.40 5.83 15.89
N ILE A 295 -8.43 6.73 15.98
CA ILE A 295 -7.43 6.72 17.08
C ILE A 295 -8.12 6.89 18.44
N LYS A 296 -9.29 7.56 18.47
CA LYS A 296 -10.13 7.71 19.68
C LYS A 296 -10.86 6.42 20.05
N ASP A 297 -11.25 5.64 19.05
CA ASP A 297 -11.97 4.38 19.23
C ASP A 297 -11.03 3.23 19.55
N THR A 298 -9.82 3.23 18.97
CA THR A 298 -8.90 2.10 19.09
C THR A 298 -7.44 2.52 18.93
N ASP A 299 -6.57 1.91 19.72
CA ASP A 299 -5.14 2.14 19.62
C ASP A 299 -4.50 1.23 18.56
N PHE A 300 -4.19 1.77 17.39
CA PHE A 300 -3.46 1.06 16.33
C PHE A 300 -2.12 0.46 16.79
N LYS A 301 -1.45 1.06 17.78
CA LYS A 301 -0.22 0.50 18.35
C LYS A 301 -0.48 -0.82 19.08
N SER A 302 -1.69 -1.06 19.59
CA SER A 302 -2.04 -2.30 20.31
C SER A 302 -2.56 -3.43 19.41
N TRP A 303 -2.83 -3.17 18.13
CA TRP A 303 -3.35 -4.21 17.23
C TRP A 303 -2.35 -5.35 17.02
N ASN A 304 -2.83 -6.57 17.15
CA ASN A 304 -2.13 -7.80 16.84
C ASN A 304 -2.64 -8.42 15.52
N LYS A 305 -2.19 -9.64 15.20
CA LYS A 305 -2.59 -10.34 13.97
C LYS A 305 -4.07 -10.69 13.94
N ASP A 306 -4.64 -11.14 15.04
CA ASP A 306 -6.04 -11.55 15.10
C ASP A 306 -6.95 -10.34 14.94
N ASP A 307 -6.60 -9.22 15.58
CA ASP A 307 -7.26 -7.93 15.40
C ASP A 307 -7.25 -7.49 13.93
N PHE A 308 -6.10 -7.65 13.25
CA PHE A 308 -5.96 -7.36 11.83
C PHE A 308 -6.86 -8.22 10.95
N ILE A 309 -6.88 -9.54 11.19
CA ILE A 309 -7.67 -10.49 10.42
C ILE A 309 -9.16 -10.18 10.59
N ASP A 310 -9.62 -9.96 11.83
CA ASP A 310 -11.01 -9.62 12.12
C ASP A 310 -11.42 -8.31 11.43
N PHE A 311 -10.60 -7.26 11.57
CA PHE A 311 -10.84 -5.99 10.89
C PHE A 311 -10.91 -6.16 9.37
N TYR A 312 -9.94 -6.85 8.76
CA TYR A 312 -9.82 -6.96 7.31
C TYR A 312 -10.94 -7.80 6.69
N LEU A 313 -11.47 -8.79 7.41
CA LEU A 313 -12.48 -9.73 6.90
C LEU A 313 -13.90 -9.34 7.28
N ASN A 314 -14.12 -8.77 8.47
CA ASN A 314 -15.44 -8.63 9.06
C ASN A 314 -15.83 -7.16 9.28
N THR A 315 -14.92 -6.34 9.82
CA THR A 315 -15.26 -4.97 10.28
C THR A 315 -15.09 -3.89 9.21
N SER A 316 -14.14 -4.06 8.30
CA SER A 316 -13.75 -3.04 7.32
C SER A 316 -14.71 -2.87 6.12
N SER A 317 -15.86 -3.55 6.12
CA SER A 317 -16.90 -3.37 5.11
C SER A 317 -17.72 -2.08 5.30
N GLY A 318 -17.55 -1.39 6.43
CA GLY A 318 -18.20 -0.11 6.70
C GLY A 318 -17.88 0.96 5.65
N VAL A 319 -18.86 1.80 5.33
CA VAL A 319 -18.67 2.87 4.34
C VAL A 319 -17.75 3.94 4.92
N GLY A 320 -16.79 4.41 4.12
CA GLY A 320 -15.78 5.37 4.58
C GLY A 320 -14.53 4.72 5.16
N ILE A 321 -14.45 3.37 5.17
CA ILE A 321 -13.28 2.60 5.59
C ILE A 321 -12.56 2.03 4.37
N SER A 322 -11.22 2.05 4.37
CA SER A 322 -10.41 1.39 3.36
C SER A 322 -9.44 0.39 4.01
N PRO A 323 -9.75 -0.92 4.01
CA PRO A 323 -8.88 -1.91 4.65
C PRO A 323 -7.46 -1.92 4.08
N LYS A 324 -7.33 -1.63 2.79
CA LYS A 324 -6.01 -1.50 2.14
C LYS A 324 -5.21 -0.35 2.72
N VAL A 325 -5.81 0.83 2.88
CA VAL A 325 -5.11 2.02 3.41
C VAL A 325 -4.65 1.77 4.83
N VAL A 326 -5.52 1.20 5.65
CA VAL A 326 -5.23 0.81 7.04
C VAL A 326 -4.08 -0.19 7.10
N ALA A 327 -4.15 -1.26 6.31
CA ALA A 327 -3.06 -2.23 6.24
C ALA A 327 -1.73 -1.62 5.79
N CYS A 328 -1.75 -0.67 4.85
CA CYS A 328 -0.52 0.01 4.40
C CYS A 328 0.12 0.83 5.53
N PHE A 329 -0.62 1.68 6.23
CA PHE A 329 -0.02 2.50 7.29
C PHE A 329 0.35 1.65 8.50
N LEU A 330 -0.42 0.62 8.86
CA LEU A 330 -0.05 -0.27 9.98
C LEU A 330 1.24 -1.04 9.68
N GLN A 331 1.40 -1.52 8.44
CA GLN A 331 2.64 -2.20 8.04
C GLN A 331 3.82 -1.22 7.98
N GLN A 332 3.70 -0.11 7.25
CA GLN A 332 4.85 0.73 6.87
C GLN A 332 5.06 1.96 7.76
N GLY A 333 4.04 2.42 8.47
CA GLY A 333 4.13 3.49 9.48
C GLY A 333 4.36 2.93 10.89
N PHE A 334 3.58 1.93 11.28
CA PHE A 334 3.66 1.32 12.62
C PHE A 334 4.61 0.11 12.69
N GLY A 335 5.15 -0.34 11.56
CA GLY A 335 6.13 -1.44 11.52
C GLY A 335 5.54 -2.81 11.84
N LYS A 336 4.23 -3.00 11.66
CA LYS A 336 3.53 -4.23 12.05
C LYS A 336 3.89 -5.38 11.10
N LYS A 337 4.59 -6.40 11.64
CA LYS A 337 5.13 -7.53 10.86
C LYS A 337 4.10 -8.51 10.34
N GLU A 338 2.94 -8.61 10.99
CA GLU A 338 1.85 -9.53 10.62
C GLU A 338 0.79 -8.87 9.71
N PHE A 339 1.05 -7.69 9.16
CA PHE A 339 0.05 -6.89 8.46
C PHE A 339 0.41 -6.79 6.98
N ILE A 340 -0.56 -7.04 6.11
CA ILE A 340 -0.36 -7.08 4.66
C ILE A 340 -1.47 -6.33 3.90
N PRO A 341 -1.14 -5.29 3.12
CA PRO A 341 -2.12 -4.66 2.24
C PRO A 341 -2.41 -5.56 1.03
N ILE A 342 -3.63 -6.08 0.92
CA ILE A 342 -4.05 -6.85 -0.26
C ILE A 342 -4.54 -5.90 -1.35
N ASP A 343 -3.63 -5.48 -2.22
CA ASP A 343 -3.98 -4.78 -3.46
C ASP A 343 -4.20 -5.76 -4.62
N THR A 344 -4.40 -5.23 -5.83
CA THR A 344 -4.59 -6.03 -7.04
C THR A 344 -3.47 -7.03 -7.29
N TRP A 345 -2.20 -6.68 -7.00
CA TRP A 345 -1.05 -7.53 -7.27
C TRP A 345 -0.87 -8.60 -6.20
N ILE A 346 -1.00 -8.22 -4.93
CA ILE A 346 -0.93 -9.17 -3.83
C ILE A 346 -2.09 -10.17 -3.92
N GLY A 347 -3.32 -9.70 -4.20
CA GLY A 347 -4.48 -10.57 -4.39
C GLY A 347 -4.31 -11.54 -5.56
N ALA A 348 -3.74 -11.09 -6.68
CA ALA A 348 -3.45 -11.94 -7.82
C ALA A 348 -2.38 -13.00 -7.53
N PHE A 349 -1.33 -12.61 -6.81
CA PHE A 349 -0.29 -13.53 -6.38
C PHE A 349 -0.85 -14.57 -5.42
N GLN A 350 -1.64 -14.14 -4.44
CA GLN A 350 -2.36 -15.00 -3.50
C GLN A 350 -3.21 -16.04 -4.24
N GLU A 351 -4.07 -15.59 -5.16
CA GLU A 351 -5.01 -16.47 -5.85
C GLU A 351 -4.30 -17.41 -6.85
N HIS A 352 -3.40 -16.87 -7.66
CA HIS A 352 -2.89 -17.58 -8.84
C HIS A 352 -1.50 -18.18 -8.69
N ALA A 353 -0.62 -17.57 -7.89
CA ALA A 353 0.71 -18.10 -7.66
C ALA A 353 0.72 -19.04 -6.45
N LEU A 354 0.11 -18.62 -5.33
CA LEU A 354 -0.02 -19.45 -4.12
C LEU A 354 -1.20 -20.42 -4.18
N GLY A 355 -2.14 -20.22 -5.11
CA GLY A 355 -3.32 -21.10 -5.25
C GLY A 355 -4.29 -20.98 -4.08
N ILE A 356 -4.34 -19.83 -3.38
CA ILE A 356 -5.19 -19.60 -2.21
C ILE A 356 -6.29 -18.60 -2.57
N LYS A 357 -7.50 -19.09 -2.77
CA LYS A 357 -8.66 -18.25 -3.16
C LYS A 357 -9.19 -17.40 -2.02
N GLU A 358 -9.14 -17.90 -0.79
CA GLU A 358 -9.75 -17.26 0.38
C GLU A 358 -8.71 -16.47 1.18
N LYS A 359 -9.01 -15.19 1.45
CA LYS A 359 -8.12 -14.31 2.23
C LYS A 359 -7.86 -14.84 3.64
N LYS A 360 -8.88 -15.38 4.32
CA LYS A 360 -8.76 -15.97 5.65
C LYS A 360 -7.71 -17.08 5.66
N LYS A 361 -7.83 -18.03 4.74
CA LYS A 361 -6.86 -19.11 4.56
C LYS A 361 -5.46 -18.56 4.31
N PHE A 362 -5.31 -17.50 3.51
CA PHE A 362 -4.01 -16.88 3.28
C PHE A 362 -3.39 -16.32 4.57
N PHE A 363 -4.16 -15.58 5.38
CA PHE A 363 -3.68 -15.02 6.65
C PHE A 363 -3.33 -16.09 7.69
N GLU A 364 -4.05 -17.21 7.71
CA GLU A 364 -3.80 -18.35 8.60
C GLU A 364 -2.64 -19.22 8.13
N THR A 365 -2.42 -19.32 6.81
CA THR A 365 -1.35 -20.15 6.23
C THR A 365 0.03 -19.56 6.51
N PHE A 366 0.16 -18.24 6.50
CA PHE A 366 1.46 -17.56 6.62
C PHE A 366 1.58 -16.71 7.88
N SER A 367 2.79 -16.64 8.45
CA SER A 367 3.20 -15.64 9.45
C SER A 367 4.05 -14.55 8.79
N LEU A 368 4.48 -13.53 9.54
CA LEU A 368 5.31 -12.43 9.08
C LEU A 368 4.81 -11.82 7.77
N LEU A 369 3.48 -11.67 7.65
CA LEU A 369 2.80 -11.30 6.40
C LEU A 369 3.35 -10.02 5.77
N GLY A 370 3.81 -9.07 6.59
CA GLY A 370 4.42 -7.83 6.12
C GLY A 370 5.81 -8.03 5.51
N LYS A 371 6.62 -8.95 6.05
CA LYS A 371 7.92 -9.31 5.45
C LYS A 371 7.72 -10.14 4.19
N LEU A 372 6.78 -11.08 4.20
CA LEU A 372 6.39 -11.86 3.01
C LEU A 372 5.92 -10.94 1.88
N GLU A 373 5.14 -9.91 2.21
CA GLU A 373 4.66 -8.95 1.23
C GLU A 373 5.81 -8.23 0.52
N ARG A 374 6.94 -7.91 1.17
CA ARG A 374 8.08 -7.26 0.50
C ARG A 374 8.60 -8.09 -0.67
N LEU A 375 8.71 -9.42 -0.50
CA LEU A 375 9.10 -10.32 -1.58
C LEU A 375 8.05 -10.32 -2.72
N ILE A 376 6.78 -10.49 -2.37
CA ILE A 376 5.68 -10.56 -3.34
C ILE A 376 5.57 -9.26 -4.13
N TRP A 377 5.65 -8.12 -3.44
CA TRP A 377 5.49 -6.80 -4.02
C TRP A 377 6.65 -6.46 -4.95
N ILE A 378 7.90 -6.71 -4.53
CA ILE A 378 9.08 -6.48 -5.38
C ILE A 378 9.04 -7.34 -6.63
N ALA A 379 8.74 -8.63 -6.49
CA ALA A 379 8.60 -9.53 -7.62
C ALA A 379 7.49 -9.05 -8.59
N SER A 380 6.36 -8.58 -8.05
CA SER A 380 5.24 -8.08 -8.84
C SER A 380 5.56 -6.75 -9.54
N GLN A 381 6.28 -5.83 -8.89
CA GLN A 381 6.73 -4.59 -9.53
C GLN A 381 7.76 -4.86 -10.62
N ALA A 382 8.76 -5.73 -10.36
CA ALA A 382 9.75 -6.11 -11.35
C ALA A 382 9.11 -6.74 -12.59
N ASN A 383 8.04 -7.52 -12.39
CA ASN A 383 7.24 -8.09 -13.45
C ASN A 383 6.48 -7.02 -14.25
N LYS A 384 5.92 -6.01 -13.57
CA LYS A 384 5.19 -4.88 -14.18
C LYS A 384 6.11 -3.96 -14.99
N THR A 385 7.35 -3.76 -14.55
CA THR A 385 8.33 -2.89 -15.22
C THR A 385 9.22 -3.63 -16.21
N ASN A 386 8.89 -4.89 -16.54
CA ASN A 386 9.57 -5.67 -17.58
C ASN A 386 11.08 -5.86 -17.30
N ILE A 387 11.43 -6.09 -16.04
CA ILE A 387 12.82 -6.36 -15.67
C ILE A 387 13.23 -7.72 -16.22
N LYS A 388 14.41 -7.77 -16.88
CA LYS A 388 14.87 -8.93 -17.65
C LYS A 388 14.84 -10.25 -16.87
N SER A 389 15.26 -10.23 -15.61
CA SER A 389 15.26 -11.41 -14.73
C SER A 389 13.86 -11.94 -14.40
N PHE A 390 12.82 -11.11 -14.54
CA PHE A 390 11.42 -11.45 -14.26
C PHE A 390 10.58 -11.66 -15.52
N PHE A 391 11.16 -11.59 -16.72
CA PHE A 391 10.40 -11.76 -17.97
C PHE A 391 9.65 -13.09 -18.05
N ASP A 392 10.24 -14.15 -17.51
CA ASP A 392 9.68 -15.49 -17.58
C ASP A 392 9.09 -15.95 -16.23
N THR A 393 8.76 -15.02 -15.35
CA THR A 393 8.33 -15.30 -13.98
C THR A 393 6.95 -14.66 -13.72
N LEU A 394 6.11 -15.33 -12.92
CA LEU A 394 4.79 -14.83 -12.48
C LEU A 394 3.89 -14.36 -13.64
N TRP A 395 3.81 -15.12 -14.73
CA TRP A 395 2.97 -14.79 -15.88
C TRP A 395 1.49 -14.56 -15.51
N CYS A 396 1.00 -15.29 -14.51
CA CYS A 396 -0.37 -15.21 -14.02
C CYS A 396 -0.72 -13.86 -13.39
N THR A 397 0.28 -13.09 -12.92
CA THR A 397 0.09 -11.77 -12.31
C THR A 397 0.34 -10.63 -13.28
N ARG A 398 0.43 -10.88 -14.60
CA ARG A 398 0.50 -9.82 -15.62
C ARG A 398 -0.89 -9.42 -16.10
N PHE A 399 -1.05 -8.18 -16.59
CA PHE A 399 -2.22 -7.83 -17.40
C PHE A 399 -2.22 -8.61 -18.72
N GLY A 400 -3.41 -9.01 -19.18
CA GLY A 400 -3.60 -9.50 -20.54
C GLY A 400 -3.49 -8.38 -21.57
N ASN A 401 -3.14 -8.71 -22.81
CA ASN A 401 -3.07 -7.74 -23.92
C ASN A 401 -4.46 -7.39 -24.49
N ASN A 402 -5.54 -7.80 -23.82
CA ASN A 402 -6.89 -7.85 -24.35
C ASN A 402 -7.69 -6.57 -24.04
N GLY A 403 -7.06 -5.55 -23.45
CA GLY A 403 -7.70 -4.28 -23.06
C GLY A 403 -8.73 -4.38 -21.91
N ASN A 404 -8.99 -5.57 -21.37
CA ASN A 404 -10.01 -5.81 -20.35
C ASN A 404 -9.60 -5.40 -18.93
N LYS A 405 -8.36 -4.91 -18.75
CA LYS A 405 -7.75 -4.53 -17.45
C LYS A 405 -7.78 -5.66 -16.40
N LYS A 406 -7.88 -6.92 -16.84
CA LYS A 406 -7.78 -8.11 -15.97
C LYS A 406 -6.40 -8.72 -16.05
N LEU A 407 -6.00 -9.31 -14.94
CA LEU A 407 -4.77 -10.11 -14.86
C LEU A 407 -5.01 -11.47 -15.53
N ARG A 408 -3.94 -12.08 -16.06
CA ARG A 408 -4.00 -13.30 -16.88
C ARG A 408 -4.52 -14.52 -16.10
N GLY A 409 -4.23 -14.59 -14.80
CA GLY A 409 -4.53 -15.76 -13.99
C GLY A 409 -3.64 -16.97 -14.32
N ALA A 410 -3.68 -17.98 -13.44
CA ALA A 410 -2.99 -19.24 -13.69
C ALA A 410 -3.72 -20.03 -14.78
N ASN A 411 -2.99 -20.48 -15.80
CA ASN A 411 -3.53 -21.34 -16.85
C ASN A 411 -2.41 -22.20 -17.47
N PRO A 412 -2.70 -23.43 -17.96
CA PRO A 412 -1.65 -24.36 -18.40
C PRO A 412 -0.77 -23.84 -19.53
N ILE A 413 -1.34 -23.01 -20.43
CA ILE A 413 -0.63 -22.45 -21.59
C ILE A 413 0.38 -21.38 -21.14
N SER A 414 -0.06 -20.40 -20.35
CA SER A 414 0.83 -19.31 -19.88
C SER A 414 1.82 -19.79 -18.84
N CYS A 415 1.47 -20.82 -18.06
CA CYS A 415 2.37 -21.40 -17.07
C CYS A 415 3.46 -22.27 -17.70
N TYR A 416 3.32 -22.70 -18.96
CA TYR A 416 4.26 -23.60 -19.62
C TYR A 416 5.71 -23.07 -19.61
N GLU A 417 5.90 -21.80 -19.97
CA GLU A 417 7.20 -21.09 -20.01
C GLU A 417 7.58 -20.43 -18.69
N CYS A 418 6.76 -20.55 -17.65
CA CYS A 418 7.04 -19.87 -16.39
C CYS A 418 8.17 -20.59 -15.65
N LYS A 419 9.25 -19.88 -15.29
CA LYS A 419 10.39 -20.44 -14.53
C LYS A 419 9.99 -21.04 -13.19
N LEU A 420 8.89 -20.58 -12.60
CA LEU A 420 8.36 -21.08 -11.33
C LEU A 420 7.50 -22.34 -11.48
N ARG A 421 7.20 -22.80 -12.71
CA ARG A 421 6.20 -23.84 -12.99
C ARG A 421 6.40 -25.11 -12.17
N SER A 422 7.64 -25.61 -12.07
CA SER A 422 7.98 -26.87 -11.40
C SER A 422 7.75 -26.86 -9.89
N THR A 423 7.58 -25.68 -9.30
CA THR A 423 7.38 -25.49 -7.86
C THR A 423 6.15 -24.66 -7.53
N CYS A 424 5.34 -24.27 -8.53
CA CYS A 424 4.24 -23.31 -8.35
C CYS A 424 2.98 -23.99 -7.80
N PRO A 425 2.55 -23.67 -6.56
CA PRO A 425 1.36 -24.27 -5.96
C PRO A 425 0.09 -24.00 -6.80
N GLY A 426 -0.06 -22.78 -7.32
CA GLY A 426 -1.19 -22.44 -8.17
C GLY A 426 -1.23 -23.22 -9.49
N TYR A 427 -0.07 -23.52 -10.09
CA TYR A 427 -0.01 -24.36 -11.29
C TYR A 427 -0.31 -25.83 -10.97
N ASN A 428 0.22 -26.36 -9.85
CA ASN A 428 -0.02 -27.74 -9.44
C ASN A 428 -1.52 -28.09 -9.36
N GLN A 429 -2.36 -27.14 -8.95
CA GLN A 429 -3.81 -27.32 -8.87
C GLN A 429 -4.52 -27.42 -10.24
N ILE A 430 -3.88 -26.93 -11.31
CA ILE A 430 -4.45 -26.88 -12.66
C ILE A 430 -3.66 -27.69 -13.70
N ALA A 431 -2.52 -28.28 -13.33
CA ALA A 431 -1.59 -28.92 -14.26
C ALA A 431 -2.20 -30.08 -15.06
N LYS A 432 -3.18 -30.79 -14.48
CA LYS A 432 -3.88 -31.93 -15.09
C LYS A 432 -5.20 -31.54 -15.77
N ARG A 433 -5.51 -30.24 -15.87
CA ARG A 433 -6.80 -29.78 -16.43
C ARG A 433 -6.72 -29.69 -17.94
N ASN A 434 -7.77 -30.19 -18.61
CA ASN A 434 -7.87 -30.14 -20.06
C ASN A 434 -8.07 -28.70 -20.56
N VAL A 435 -7.46 -28.40 -21.70
CA VAL A 435 -7.61 -27.15 -22.43
C VAL A 435 -8.14 -27.47 -23.82
N LEU A 436 -9.31 -26.94 -24.17
CA LEU A 436 -9.79 -27.00 -25.55
C LEU A 436 -9.04 -25.95 -26.37
N VAL A 437 -8.29 -26.38 -27.37
CA VAL A 437 -7.56 -25.48 -28.28
C VAL A 437 -8.36 -25.32 -29.56
N LEU A 438 -8.65 -24.07 -29.94
CA LEU A 438 -9.43 -23.72 -31.11
C LEU A 438 -8.60 -22.78 -31.99
N GLU A 439 -8.41 -23.17 -33.25
CA GLU A 439 -7.81 -22.33 -34.27
C GLU A 439 -8.86 -21.34 -34.80
N ASP A 440 -8.44 -20.08 -34.98
CA ASP A 440 -9.26 -18.91 -35.34
C ASP A 440 -10.15 -18.32 -34.23
N LYS A 441 -10.43 -17.01 -34.39
CA LYS A 441 -11.45 -16.34 -33.57
C LYS A 441 -12.76 -17.10 -33.79
N PRO A 442 -13.44 -17.61 -32.75
CA PRO A 442 -14.82 -18.01 -32.92
C PRO A 442 -15.52 -16.77 -33.46
N SER A 443 -16.25 -16.93 -34.56
CA SER A 443 -17.20 -15.93 -35.00
C SER A 443 -18.03 -15.56 -33.78
N ALA A 444 -17.84 -14.34 -33.28
CA ALA A 444 -18.46 -13.86 -32.05
C ALA A 444 -19.97 -13.73 -32.32
N HIS A 445 -20.70 -14.83 -32.19
CA HIS A 445 -22.10 -14.89 -32.62
C HIS A 445 -23.05 -14.26 -31.61
N SER A 446 -22.63 -14.06 -30.36
CA SER A 446 -23.48 -13.49 -29.31
C SER A 446 -22.70 -12.77 -28.22
N SER A 447 -23.38 -11.86 -27.51
CA SER A 447 -22.89 -11.23 -26.29
C SER A 447 -23.97 -11.29 -25.21
N ILE A 448 -23.61 -11.67 -23.99
CA ILE A 448 -24.52 -11.54 -22.83
C ILE A 448 -24.34 -10.17 -22.19
N ARG A 449 -25.45 -9.54 -21.82
CA ARG A 449 -25.43 -8.27 -21.10
C ARG A 449 -25.39 -8.53 -19.60
N ILE A 450 -24.22 -8.35 -18.98
CA ILE A 450 -24.05 -8.48 -17.53
C ILE A 450 -23.73 -7.10 -16.95
N ARG A 451 -24.59 -6.64 -16.01
CA ARG A 451 -24.44 -5.34 -15.33
C ARG A 451 -24.19 -4.17 -16.31
N GLY A 452 -24.94 -4.17 -17.41
CA GLY A 452 -24.87 -3.13 -18.45
C GLY A 452 -23.72 -3.26 -19.47
N LYS A 453 -22.83 -4.27 -19.36
CA LYS A 453 -21.74 -4.52 -20.31
C LYS A 453 -22.05 -5.72 -21.22
N ASN A 454 -21.80 -5.59 -22.52
CA ASN A 454 -21.84 -6.72 -23.46
C ASN A 454 -20.55 -7.53 -23.32
N ILE A 455 -20.69 -8.79 -22.91
CA ILE A 455 -19.57 -9.73 -22.77
C ILE A 455 -19.64 -10.69 -23.96
N PRO A 456 -18.60 -10.72 -24.83
CA PRO A 456 -18.54 -11.66 -25.94
C PRO A 456 -18.53 -13.09 -25.39
N ILE A 457 -19.44 -13.93 -25.88
CA ILE A 457 -19.52 -15.34 -25.47
C ILE A 457 -18.89 -16.20 -26.56
N ILE A 458 -18.31 -17.31 -26.13
CA ILE A 458 -17.90 -18.38 -27.02
C ILE A 458 -19.17 -19.04 -27.60
N SER A 459 -19.11 -19.55 -28.84
CA SER A 459 -20.24 -20.26 -29.44
C SER A 459 -20.72 -21.42 -28.55
N GLN A 460 -22.03 -21.68 -28.54
CA GLN A 460 -22.60 -22.74 -27.71
C GLN A 460 -21.95 -24.09 -28.01
N THR A 461 -21.68 -24.40 -29.28
CA THR A 461 -20.99 -25.63 -29.69
C THR A 461 -19.61 -25.77 -29.05
N HIS A 462 -18.80 -24.70 -29.01
CA HIS A 462 -17.49 -24.75 -28.36
C HIS A 462 -17.61 -24.86 -26.83
N SER A 463 -18.61 -24.20 -26.23
CA SER A 463 -18.92 -24.35 -24.80
C SER A 463 -19.29 -25.78 -24.47
N ASP A 464 -20.22 -26.38 -25.21
CA ASP A 464 -20.69 -27.74 -25.03
C ASP A 464 -19.55 -28.75 -25.23
N ASN A 465 -18.69 -28.53 -26.22
CA ASN A 465 -17.52 -29.38 -26.46
C ASN A 465 -16.51 -29.30 -25.30
N ALA A 466 -16.26 -28.10 -24.77
CA ALA A 466 -15.39 -27.92 -23.62
C ALA A 466 -15.98 -28.59 -22.36
N GLU A 467 -17.29 -28.46 -22.13
CA GLU A 467 -17.97 -29.13 -21.01
C GLU A 467 -17.95 -30.65 -21.14
N LYS A 468 -18.28 -31.20 -22.32
CA LYS A 468 -18.22 -32.64 -22.62
C LYS A 468 -16.82 -33.22 -22.48
N SER A 469 -15.79 -32.43 -22.78
CA SER A 469 -14.38 -32.83 -22.70
C SER A 469 -13.75 -32.52 -21.34
N GLU A 470 -14.56 -32.11 -20.35
CA GLU A 470 -14.14 -31.70 -19.01
C GLU A 470 -13.01 -30.65 -19.01
N CYS A 471 -13.01 -29.78 -20.02
CA CYS A 471 -12.06 -28.69 -20.13
C CYS A 471 -12.34 -27.63 -19.05
N MET A 472 -11.28 -27.17 -18.39
CA MET A 472 -11.35 -26.03 -17.49
C MET A 472 -11.06 -24.71 -18.22
N PHE A 473 -10.42 -24.80 -19.39
CA PHE A 473 -10.00 -23.66 -20.19
C PHE A 473 -10.32 -23.85 -21.66
N ILE A 474 -10.59 -22.73 -22.35
CA ILE A 474 -10.66 -22.68 -23.81
C ILE A 474 -9.57 -21.71 -24.28
N CYS A 475 -8.64 -22.18 -25.11
CA CYS A 475 -7.59 -21.37 -25.71
C CYS A 475 -7.88 -21.14 -27.19
N LEU A 476 -7.90 -19.88 -27.59
CA LEU A 476 -7.97 -19.46 -28.98
C LEU A 476 -6.56 -19.21 -29.52
N THR A 477 -6.25 -19.80 -30.66
CA THR A 477 -5.01 -19.62 -31.40
C THR A 477 -5.25 -18.90 -32.72
N GLU A 478 -4.27 -18.11 -33.16
CA GLU A 478 -4.22 -17.56 -34.53
C GLU A 478 -2.88 -17.97 -35.14
N LYS A 479 -2.91 -18.70 -36.25
CA LYS A 479 -1.72 -19.33 -36.85
C LYS A 479 -0.97 -20.18 -35.83
N SER A 480 -1.70 -20.95 -35.03
CA SER A 480 -1.18 -21.78 -33.93
C SER A 480 -0.51 -21.00 -32.78
N VAL A 481 -0.66 -19.67 -32.72
CA VAL A 481 -0.16 -18.84 -31.62
C VAL A 481 -1.28 -18.52 -30.64
N PRO A 482 -1.15 -18.86 -29.34
CA PRO A 482 -2.15 -18.52 -28.32
C PRO A 482 -2.42 -17.01 -28.25
N LYS A 483 -3.69 -16.62 -28.39
CA LYS A 483 -4.13 -15.21 -28.31
C LYS A 483 -5.01 -14.93 -27.11
N LYS A 484 -5.92 -15.83 -26.78
CA LYS A 484 -6.88 -15.63 -25.69
C LYS A 484 -7.16 -16.94 -24.98
N ILE A 485 -7.29 -16.89 -23.67
CA ILE A 485 -7.74 -18.01 -22.86
C ILE A 485 -8.97 -17.57 -22.07
N TYR A 486 -9.93 -18.48 -21.99
CA TYR A 486 -11.17 -18.30 -21.25
C TYR A 486 -11.24 -19.32 -20.14
N MET A 487 -11.87 -18.92 -19.03
CA MET A 487 -12.18 -19.80 -17.91
C MET A 487 -13.67 -19.72 -17.62
N MET A 488 -14.25 -20.84 -17.19
CA MET A 488 -15.64 -20.89 -16.77
C MET A 488 -15.85 -19.98 -15.55
N ALA A 489 -16.89 -19.16 -15.60
CA ALA A 489 -17.33 -18.29 -14.52
C ALA A 489 -18.83 -18.40 -14.30
N GLY A 490 -19.32 -17.87 -13.18
CA GLY A 490 -20.72 -17.96 -12.78
C GLY A 490 -21.04 -19.24 -11.98
N ARG A 491 -22.31 -19.39 -11.61
CA ARG A 491 -22.83 -20.52 -10.82
C ARG A 491 -24.19 -20.96 -11.37
N GLY A 492 -24.49 -22.25 -11.27
CA GLY A 492 -25.75 -22.82 -11.75
C GLY A 492 -25.99 -22.56 -13.24
N MET A 493 -27.20 -22.09 -13.57
CA MET A 493 -27.60 -21.76 -14.96
C MET A 493 -26.91 -20.50 -15.54
N ASN A 494 -26.18 -19.74 -14.72
CA ASN A 494 -25.47 -18.53 -15.15
C ASN A 494 -23.98 -18.80 -15.43
N LYS A 495 -23.62 -20.02 -15.83
CA LYS A 495 -22.25 -20.34 -16.22
C LYS A 495 -21.94 -19.75 -17.60
N TYR A 496 -20.76 -19.14 -17.73
CA TYR A 496 -20.27 -18.61 -19.00
C TYR A 496 -18.74 -18.56 -19.02
N TRP A 497 -18.17 -18.68 -20.21
CA TRP A 497 -16.73 -18.55 -20.43
C TRP A 497 -16.31 -17.08 -20.52
N GLN A 498 -15.32 -16.65 -19.73
CA GLN A 498 -14.82 -15.27 -19.74
C GLN A 498 -13.30 -15.14 -19.72
#